data_AF-A0A2J8T7S8-F1
#
_entry.id   AF-A0A2J8T7S8-F1
#
_cell.length_a   1.000
_cell.length_b   1.000
_cell.length_c   1.000
_cell.angle_alpha   90.00
_cell.angle_beta   90.00
_cell.angle_gamma   90.00
#
_symmetry.space_group_name_H-M   'P 1'
#
loop_
_entity.id
_entity.type
_entity.pdbx_description
1 polymer ?
#
loop_
_entity_poly.entity_id
_entity_poly.type
_entity_poly.pdbx_seq_one_letter_code
_entity_poly.pdbx_strand_id
1 'polypeptide(L)'
;MAALTTLFKYIDENQDRYIKKLAKWVAIQSVSAWPEKRGEIRRMMEVAAADVKQLGGSVELVDIGKQKEIPVNVRFCLEGMEESGSEGLDELIFAQKDTFFKDVDYVCISDNYWLGKKKPCITYGLRGICYFFIEVEC
;
A
#
# COMPACT_ATOMS: atom_id res chain seq x y z
N MET A 1 6.67 28.07 -2.56
CA MET A 1 5.29 28.08 -3.12
C MET A 1 5.23 27.48 -4.53
N ALA A 2 5.95 28.02 -5.53
CA ALA A 2 5.85 27.61 -6.93
C ALA A 2 5.94 26.08 -7.22
N ALA A 3 6.76 25.33 -6.48
CA ALA A 3 6.99 23.90 -6.72
C ALA A 3 5.73 23.02 -6.64
N LEU A 4 4.72 23.39 -5.84
CA LEU A 4 3.51 22.59 -5.65
C LEU A 4 2.31 23.10 -6.46
N THR A 5 2.31 24.36 -6.89
CA THR A 5 1.15 24.97 -7.57
C THR A 5 0.80 24.24 -8.87
N THR A 6 1.80 23.88 -9.67
CA THR A 6 1.63 23.10 -10.91
C THR A 6 1.11 21.69 -10.62
N LEU A 7 1.59 21.06 -9.55
CA LEU A 7 1.17 19.71 -9.14
C LEU A 7 -0.29 19.70 -8.66
N PHE A 8 -0.67 20.65 -7.79
CA PHE A 8 -2.04 20.76 -7.29
C PHE A 8 -3.03 21.03 -8.42
N LYS A 9 -2.70 21.98 -9.32
CA LYS A 9 -3.51 22.23 -10.53
C LYS A 9 -3.68 20.97 -11.38
N TYR A 10 -2.59 20.22 -11.63
CA TYR A 10 -2.66 18.97 -12.37
C TYR A 10 -3.51 17.91 -11.66
N ILE A 11 -3.49 17.84 -10.32
CA ILE A 11 -4.35 16.94 -9.55
C ILE A 11 -5.83 17.31 -9.74
N ASP A 12 -6.19 18.58 -9.58
CA ASP A 12 -7.57 19.08 -9.71
C ASP A 12 -8.13 18.82 -11.13
N GLU A 13 -7.34 19.09 -12.17
CA GLU A 13 -7.68 18.87 -13.58
C GLU A 13 -7.81 17.37 -13.96
N ASN A 14 -7.28 16.46 -13.13
CA ASN A 14 -7.30 15.01 -13.39
C ASN A 14 -8.23 14.22 -12.45
N GLN A 15 -9.02 14.87 -11.59
CA GLN A 15 -9.84 14.20 -10.57
C GLN A 15 -10.72 13.07 -11.13
N ASP A 16 -11.41 13.29 -12.26
CA ASP A 16 -12.24 12.27 -12.92
C ASP A 16 -11.45 11.03 -13.36
N ARG A 17 -10.20 11.22 -13.78
CA ARG A 17 -9.29 10.12 -14.15
C ARG A 17 -8.93 9.30 -12.91
N TYR A 18 -8.68 9.95 -11.77
CA TYR A 18 -8.39 9.27 -10.51
C TYR A 18 -9.61 8.54 -9.96
N ILE A 19 -10.80 9.14 -9.99
CA ILE A 19 -12.06 8.49 -9.58
C ILE A 19 -12.34 7.25 -10.44
N LYS A 20 -12.21 7.36 -11.77
CA LYS A 20 -12.38 6.21 -12.68
C LYS A 20 -11.31 5.12 -12.48
N LYS A 21 -10.09 5.50 -12.11
CA LYS A 21 -9.02 4.55 -11.75
C LYS A 21 -9.35 3.83 -10.44
N LEU A 22 -9.73 4.55 -9.39
CA LEU A 22 -10.16 3.97 -8.11
C LEU A 22 -11.36 3.02 -8.30
N ALA A 23 -12.35 3.37 -9.11
CA ALA A 23 -13.48 2.50 -9.39
C ALA A 23 -13.07 1.18 -10.06
N LYS A 24 -12.07 1.20 -10.96
CA LYS A 24 -11.50 -0.02 -11.56
C LYS A 24 -10.72 -0.87 -10.56
N TRP A 25 -10.03 -0.22 -9.62
CA TRP A 25 -9.28 -0.87 -8.55
C TRP A 25 -10.24 -1.58 -7.57
N VAL A 26 -11.27 -0.87 -7.07
CA VAL A 26 -12.32 -1.40 -6.19
C VAL A 26 -13.13 -2.54 -6.82
N ALA A 27 -13.22 -2.59 -8.16
CA ALA A 27 -13.91 -3.67 -8.87
C ALA A 27 -13.13 -5.01 -8.87
N ILE A 28 -11.85 -5.03 -8.51
CA ILE A 28 -11.06 -6.26 -8.35
C ILE A 28 -11.33 -6.81 -6.95
N GLN A 29 -11.86 -8.03 -6.86
CA GLN A 29 -12.28 -8.63 -5.60
C GLN A 29 -11.10 -9.25 -4.85
N SER A 30 -10.11 -8.43 -4.48
CA SER A 30 -8.89 -8.83 -3.75
C SER A 30 -9.15 -9.09 -2.26
N VAL A 31 -10.12 -9.97 -1.96
CA VAL A 31 -10.49 -10.36 -0.59
C VAL A 31 -9.51 -11.41 -0.08
N SER A 32 -8.65 -11.03 0.89
CA SER A 32 -7.64 -11.89 1.52
C SER A 32 -8.22 -13.11 2.25
N ALA A 33 -9.31 -12.89 3.00
CA ALA A 33 -9.99 -13.91 3.80
C ALA A 33 -10.69 -15.01 2.98
N TRP A 34 -10.80 -14.87 1.65
CA TRP A 34 -11.49 -15.82 0.77
C TRP A 34 -10.46 -16.57 -0.09
N PRO A 35 -10.15 -17.85 0.19
CA PRO A 35 -9.09 -18.59 -0.50
C PRO A 35 -9.23 -18.62 -2.03
N GLU A 36 -10.44 -18.67 -2.55
CA GLU A 36 -10.76 -18.66 -3.97
C GLU A 36 -10.49 -17.30 -4.65
N LYS A 37 -10.33 -16.22 -3.88
CA LYS A 37 -10.01 -14.87 -4.37
C LYS A 37 -8.53 -14.55 -4.42
N ARG A 38 -7.63 -15.45 -3.99
CA ARG A 38 -6.17 -15.26 -4.07
C ARG A 38 -5.66 -14.89 -5.48
N GLY A 39 -6.35 -15.32 -6.54
CA GLY A 39 -6.06 -14.90 -7.91
C GLY A 39 -6.33 -13.40 -8.19
N GLU A 40 -7.40 -12.85 -7.62
CA GLU A 40 -7.74 -11.42 -7.76
C GLU A 40 -6.79 -10.54 -6.95
N ILE A 41 -6.25 -11.03 -5.82
CA ILE A 41 -5.17 -10.34 -5.07
C ILE A 41 -3.93 -10.20 -5.95
N ARG A 42 -3.49 -11.29 -6.61
CA ARG A 42 -2.36 -11.22 -7.55
C ARG A 42 -2.61 -10.23 -8.68
N ARG A 43 -3.80 -10.27 -9.29
CA ARG A 43 -4.22 -9.31 -10.32
C ARG A 43 -4.20 -7.86 -9.82
N MET A 44 -4.57 -7.63 -8.56
CA MET A 44 -4.50 -6.32 -7.94
C MET A 44 -3.06 -5.80 -7.82
N MET A 45 -2.14 -6.67 -7.39
CA MET A 45 -0.69 -6.36 -7.35
C MET A 45 -0.12 -6.11 -8.73
N GLU A 46 -0.55 -6.85 -9.76
CA GLU A 46 -0.18 -6.63 -11.16
C GLU A 46 -0.67 -5.27 -11.70
N VAL A 47 -1.88 -4.85 -11.33
CA VAL A 47 -2.42 -3.53 -11.68
C VAL A 47 -1.63 -2.40 -10.98
N ALA A 48 -1.32 -2.54 -9.69
CA ALA A 48 -0.46 -1.59 -8.98
C ALA A 48 0.95 -1.51 -9.60
N ALA A 49 1.52 -2.66 -9.97
CA ALA A 49 2.81 -2.75 -10.65
C ALA A 49 2.78 -2.08 -12.05
N ALA A 50 1.69 -2.24 -12.81
CA ALA A 50 1.55 -1.59 -14.11
C ALA A 50 1.53 -0.05 -13.98
N ASP A 51 0.87 0.48 -12.96
CA ASP A 51 0.82 1.91 -12.69
C ASP A 51 2.20 2.49 -12.29
N VAL A 52 2.94 1.82 -11.41
CA VAL A 52 4.30 2.29 -11.03
C VAL A 52 5.27 2.18 -12.21
N LYS A 53 5.13 1.17 -13.09
CA LYS A 53 5.84 1.11 -14.39
C LYS A 53 5.49 2.28 -15.31
N GLN A 54 4.21 2.64 -15.41
CA GLN A 54 3.76 3.77 -16.23
C GLN A 54 4.33 5.12 -15.75
N LEU A 55 4.57 5.26 -14.44
CA LEU A 55 5.19 6.45 -13.84
C LEU A 55 6.72 6.53 -14.04
N GLY A 56 7.32 5.63 -14.84
CA GLY A 56 8.76 5.56 -15.06
C GLY A 56 9.54 4.87 -13.93
N GLY A 57 8.85 4.36 -12.92
CA GLY A 57 9.45 3.52 -11.89
C GLY A 57 9.74 2.12 -12.43
N SER A 58 10.88 1.54 -12.05
CA SER A 58 11.09 0.10 -12.23
C SER A 58 10.22 -0.66 -11.22
N VAL A 59 9.32 -1.53 -11.70
CA VAL A 59 8.67 -2.52 -10.82
C VAL A 59 9.15 -3.91 -11.14
N GLU A 60 9.69 -4.52 -10.11
CA GLU A 60 9.75 -5.95 -9.97
C GLU A 60 8.55 -6.45 -9.17
N LEU A 61 7.80 -7.38 -9.76
CA LEU A 61 6.99 -8.33 -9.00
C LEU A 61 7.91 -9.49 -8.64
N VAL A 62 8.86 -9.21 -7.75
CA VAL A 62 9.94 -10.10 -7.33
C VAL A 62 10.16 -9.84 -5.84
N ASP A 63 10.79 -10.79 -5.19
CA ASP A 63 11.63 -10.50 -4.04
C ASP A 63 12.85 -9.63 -4.48
N ILE A 64 12.59 -8.31 -4.64
CA ILE A 64 13.46 -7.13 -4.38
C ILE A 64 14.65 -6.62 -5.28
N GLY A 65 14.33 -5.91 -6.39
CA GLY A 65 14.86 -4.56 -6.72
C GLY A 65 16.19 -4.43 -7.52
N LYS A 66 16.79 -3.23 -7.69
CA LYS A 66 16.46 -1.81 -7.35
C LYS A 66 17.12 -0.87 -8.40
N GLN A 67 16.83 0.43 -8.55
CA GLN A 67 15.56 1.19 -8.68
C GLN A 67 15.87 2.64 -9.16
N LYS A 68 14.95 3.31 -9.87
CA LYS A 68 14.96 4.77 -10.24
C LYS A 68 13.50 5.31 -10.30
N GLU A 69 13.18 6.62 -10.31
CA GLU A 69 13.90 7.87 -9.93
C GLU A 69 12.91 9.05 -9.78
N ILE A 70 12.93 9.75 -8.63
CA ILE A 70 11.89 10.67 -8.10
C ILE A 70 12.59 11.67 -7.12
N PRO A 71 12.03 12.85 -6.74
CA PRO A 71 12.65 13.79 -5.76
C PRO A 71 13.08 13.18 -4.42
N VAL A 72 12.54 12.02 -4.05
CA VAL A 72 13.08 11.13 -3.03
C VAL A 72 13.13 9.72 -3.59
N ASN A 73 14.05 8.89 -3.08
CA ASN A 73 14.01 7.46 -3.35
C ASN A 73 12.78 6.86 -2.65
N VAL A 74 11.85 6.28 -3.40
CA VAL A 74 10.65 5.62 -2.83
C VAL A 74 10.85 4.11 -2.87
N ARG A 75 10.75 3.45 -1.72
CA ARG A 75 10.58 1.99 -1.61
C ARG A 75 9.11 1.72 -1.34
N PHE A 76 8.48 0.86 -2.14
CA PHE A 76 7.13 0.40 -1.89
C PHE A 76 7.20 -0.97 -1.20
N CYS A 77 6.56 -1.09 -0.04
CA CYS A 77 6.20 -2.36 0.58
C CYS A 77 4.67 -2.39 0.59
N LEU A 78 4.09 -3.15 -0.34
CA LEU A 78 2.65 -3.30 -0.51
C LEU A 78 2.33 -4.78 -0.36
N GLU A 79 1.35 -5.08 0.47
CA GLU A 79 1.01 -6.44 0.88
C GLU A 79 -0.50 -6.71 0.67
N GLY A 80 -0.97 -7.92 0.92
CA GLY A 80 -2.31 -8.39 0.51
C GLY A 80 -3.03 -9.28 1.52
N MET A 81 -2.56 -9.27 2.77
CA MET A 81 -2.96 -10.07 3.92
C MET A 81 -3.19 -9.22 5.18
N GLU A 82 -3.15 -7.88 5.10
CA GLU A 82 -3.34 -6.95 6.24
C GLU A 82 -4.62 -7.26 7.02
N GLU A 83 -5.75 -7.27 6.30
CA GLU A 83 -7.10 -7.69 6.74
C GLU A 83 -7.20 -9.18 7.17
N SER A 84 -6.07 -9.88 7.26
CA SER A 84 -5.93 -11.30 7.65
C SER A 84 -4.66 -11.56 8.47
N GLY A 85 -4.10 -10.52 9.11
CA GLY A 85 -3.00 -10.64 10.08
C GLY A 85 -1.58 -10.55 9.49
N SER A 86 -1.42 -10.06 8.26
CA SER A 86 -0.12 -9.79 7.62
C SER A 86 0.85 -10.99 7.62
N GLU A 87 0.33 -12.21 7.39
CA GLU A 87 1.10 -13.46 7.46
C GLU A 87 2.39 -13.41 6.61
N GLY A 88 3.54 -13.62 7.27
CA GLY A 88 4.87 -13.61 6.65
C GLY A 88 5.51 -12.22 6.43
N LEU A 89 4.78 -11.11 6.64
CA LEU A 89 5.30 -9.76 6.42
C LEU A 89 6.43 -9.40 7.39
N ASP A 90 6.25 -9.67 8.68
CA ASP A 90 7.26 -9.37 9.71
C ASP A 90 8.59 -10.10 9.43
N GLU A 91 8.51 -11.40 9.13
CA GLU A 91 9.69 -12.22 8.79
C GLU A 91 10.44 -11.66 7.58
N LEU A 92 9.70 -11.25 6.54
CA LEU A 92 10.27 -10.63 5.34
C LEU A 92 10.92 -9.27 5.66
N ILE A 93 10.28 -8.41 6.47
CA ILE A 93 10.84 -7.12 6.87
C ILE A 93 12.14 -7.30 7.65
N PHE A 94 12.17 -8.23 8.62
CA PHE A 94 13.39 -8.53 9.39
C PHE A 94 14.50 -9.13 8.51
N ALA A 95 14.16 -10.05 7.60
CA ALA A 95 15.12 -10.63 6.66
C ALA A 95 15.70 -9.58 5.71
N GLN A 96 14.87 -8.63 5.25
CA GLN A 96 15.25 -7.63 4.25
C GLN A 96 15.74 -6.29 4.84
N LYS A 97 15.91 -6.19 6.17
CA LYS A 97 16.25 -4.95 6.88
C LYS A 97 17.58 -4.34 6.42
N ASP A 98 18.60 -5.18 6.20
CA ASP A 98 19.95 -4.76 5.80
C ASP A 98 20.17 -4.82 4.27
N THR A 99 19.12 -5.13 3.49
CA THR A 99 19.18 -5.32 2.03
C THR A 99 18.23 -4.36 1.29
N PHE A 100 16.91 -4.58 1.34
CA PHE A 100 15.91 -3.76 0.67
C PHE A 100 15.69 -2.45 1.42
N PHE A 101 15.54 -2.54 2.74
CA PHE A 101 15.24 -1.40 3.62
C PHE A 101 16.48 -0.63 4.11
N LYS A 102 17.70 -1.11 3.83
CA LYS A 102 18.96 -0.52 4.32
C LYS A 102 19.17 0.97 4.01
N ASP A 103 18.55 1.46 2.94
CA ASP A 103 18.66 2.84 2.44
C ASP A 103 17.38 3.67 2.77
N VAL A 104 16.57 3.26 3.75
CA VAL A 104 15.29 3.89 4.08
C VAL A 104 15.43 4.79 5.32
N ASP A 105 15.38 6.10 5.11
CA ASP A 105 15.46 7.10 6.18
C ASP A 105 14.13 7.28 6.94
N TYR A 106 12.99 7.07 6.27
CA TYR A 106 11.65 7.35 6.80
C TYR A 106 10.63 6.30 6.33
N VAL A 107 9.71 5.92 7.22
CA VAL A 107 8.54 5.09 6.90
C VAL A 107 7.29 5.99 6.93
N CYS A 108 6.41 5.81 5.94
CA CYS A 108 5.14 6.52 5.85
C CYS A 108 4.04 5.51 5.47
N ILE A 109 2.97 5.47 6.28
CA ILE A 109 1.79 4.63 6.06
C ILE A 109 0.58 5.57 6.02
N SER A 110 -0.32 5.35 5.06
CA SER A 110 -1.52 6.16 4.86
C SER A 110 -2.76 5.26 4.87
N ASP A 111 -2.96 4.58 6.00
CA ASP A 111 -4.05 3.63 6.20
C ASP A 111 -4.78 3.86 7.54
N ASN A 112 -5.21 5.10 7.73
CA ASN A 112 -5.97 5.51 8.90
C ASN A 112 -6.86 6.72 8.60
N TYR A 113 -7.84 6.95 9.47
CA TYR A 113 -8.82 8.02 9.31
C TYR A 113 -8.45 9.26 10.13
N TRP A 114 -9.05 10.41 9.78
CA TRP A 114 -9.02 11.59 10.63
C TRP A 114 -9.94 11.39 11.85
N LEU A 115 -9.57 11.94 13.00
CA LEU A 115 -10.38 11.90 14.23
C LEU A 115 -11.74 12.63 14.08
N GLY A 116 -11.86 13.55 13.13
CA GLY A 116 -13.11 14.26 12.87
C GLY A 116 -13.10 15.07 11.58
N LYS A 117 -14.27 15.61 11.22
CA LYS A 117 -14.55 16.18 9.89
C LYS A 117 -13.97 17.58 9.60
N LYS A 118 -13.16 18.15 10.50
CA LYS A 118 -12.75 19.57 10.45
C LYS A 118 -11.24 19.83 10.41
N LYS A 119 -10.41 18.89 10.84
CA LYS A 119 -8.95 19.06 10.90
C LYS A 119 -8.26 17.76 10.47
N PRO A 120 -7.20 17.82 9.64
CA PRO A 120 -6.35 16.67 9.39
C PRO A 120 -5.66 16.23 10.68
N CYS A 121 -5.25 14.97 10.73
CA CYS A 121 -4.58 14.36 11.87
C CYS A 121 -3.25 13.74 11.44
N ILE A 122 -2.29 13.69 12.36
CA ILE A 122 -1.09 12.86 12.26
C ILE A 122 -1.20 11.83 13.38
N THR A 123 -1.23 10.55 13.01
CA THR A 123 -1.31 9.43 13.95
C THR A 123 0.10 9.01 14.33
N TYR A 124 0.38 8.92 15.63
CA TYR A 124 1.69 8.56 16.17
C TYR A 124 1.65 7.31 17.08
N GLY A 125 0.50 6.63 17.13
CA GLY A 125 0.32 5.41 17.92
C GLY A 125 -0.95 4.69 17.52
N LEU A 126 -0.88 3.36 17.51
CA LEU A 126 -1.98 2.43 17.28
C LEU A 126 -2.13 1.51 18.50
N ARG A 127 -3.26 0.81 18.61
CA ARG A 127 -3.44 -0.28 19.58
C ARG A 127 -3.07 -1.61 18.92
N GLY A 128 -2.56 -2.55 19.71
CA GLY A 128 -2.53 -3.96 19.29
C GLY A 128 -3.92 -4.59 19.31
N ILE A 129 -4.03 -5.77 18.70
CA ILE A 129 -5.24 -6.60 18.66
C ILE A 129 -4.90 -8.03 19.08
N CYS A 130 -5.80 -8.68 19.82
CA CYS A 130 -5.76 -10.10 20.10
C CYS A 130 -7.12 -10.68 19.75
N TYR A 131 -7.14 -11.67 18.85
CA TYR A 131 -8.36 -12.35 18.40
C TYR A 131 -8.45 -13.73 19.06
N PHE A 132 -9.64 -14.14 19.48
CA PHE A 132 -9.87 -15.40 20.19
C PHE A 132 -11.04 -16.17 19.58
N PHE A 133 -10.93 -17.48 19.56
CA PHE A 133 -12.02 -18.40 19.24
C PHE A 133 -12.33 -19.23 20.48
N ILE A 134 -13.62 -19.47 20.74
CA ILE A 134 -14.09 -20.35 21.82
C ILE A 134 -14.97 -21.41 21.16
N GLU A 135 -14.51 -22.64 21.19
CA GLU A 135 -15.19 -23.80 20.61
C GLU A 135 -15.62 -24.74 21.74
N VAL A 136 -16.82 -25.33 21.61
CA VAL A 136 -17.40 -26.25 22.58
C VAL A 136 -17.99 -27.43 21.81
N GLU A 137 -17.47 -28.62 22.06
CA GLU A 137 -17.94 -29.90 21.53
C GLU A 137 -18.63 -30.69 22.67
N CYS A 138 -19.69 -31.45 22.34
CA CYS A 138 -20.58 -32.14 23.28
C CYS A 138 -20.74 -33.62 22.92
#